data_AF-A0A9P5TAW4-F1
#
_entry.id   AF-A0A9P5TAW4-F1
#
_cell.length_a   1.000
_cell.length_b   1.000
_cell.length_c   1.000
_cell.angle_alpha   90.00
_cell.angle_beta   90.00
_cell.angle_gamma   90.00
#
_symmetry.space_group_name_H-M   'P 1'
#
loop_
_entity.id
_entity.type
_entity.pdbx_description
1 polymer ?
#
loop_
_entity_poly.entity_id
_entity_poly.type
_entity_poly.pdbx_seq_one_letter_code
_entity_poly.pdbx_strand_id
1 'polypeptide(L)'
;MSEMSKLVVDRAPLLNAWLIAIFDILDDVLQDVLRWARPFDKKLEDGPVESDQWANAEILRRYDKSMAVSPIAFGVAKISDDTVVKVTVDLGTPHLKVLSFDFVRTRTTIPIPRIQRTFVDEDGHSVIGGTTSRLRVALILRRYVRQLRQIKDAHSSVPGPVARFPQKCEGYMFHSRGGPFPDYATLSAFYNRKLDIVKGLTLTDDCGNIIRCAHPDTEPFDDSRPLVFTHGNLSMRNIVFGRDGRIWLLNWNSSVFYPQWFEYVSTVYAAKRDRAPDSWNYLIPFIADPYFKHMKWMDTLKPFLDK
;
A
#
# COMPACT_ATOMS: atom_id res chain seq x y z
N MET A 1 6.79 34.62 -14.17
CA MET A 1 6.20 33.80 -13.07
C MET A 1 5.76 34.75 -11.96
N SER A 2 4.44 34.94 -11.77
CA SER A 2 3.92 35.97 -10.85
C SER A 2 4.06 35.56 -9.38
N GLU A 3 4.11 36.55 -8.49
CA GLU A 3 4.15 36.39 -7.01
C GLU A 3 3.10 35.42 -6.46
N MET A 4 1.92 35.32 -7.11
CA MET A 4 0.88 34.37 -6.71
C MET A 4 1.28 32.91 -6.92
N SER A 5 2.09 32.60 -7.95
CA SER A 5 2.58 31.23 -8.19
C SER A 5 3.59 30.78 -7.13
N LYS A 6 4.40 31.71 -6.58
CA LYS A 6 5.29 31.44 -5.45
C LYS A 6 4.50 31.25 -4.15
N LEU A 7 3.48 32.08 -3.90
CA LEU A 7 2.66 32.01 -2.68
C LEU A 7 1.88 30.69 -2.55
N VAL A 8 1.41 30.12 -3.66
CA VAL A 8 0.68 28.83 -3.68
C VAL A 8 1.63 27.64 -3.47
N VAL A 9 2.86 27.72 -3.99
CA VAL A 9 3.88 26.68 -3.80
C VAL A 9 4.43 26.70 -2.37
N ASP A 10 4.70 27.89 -1.80
CA ASP A 10 5.21 28.04 -0.42
C ASP A 10 4.18 27.64 0.65
N ARG A 11 2.88 27.78 0.38
CA ARG A 11 1.82 27.40 1.32
C ARG A 11 1.34 25.95 1.17
N ALA A 12 1.77 25.22 0.15
CA ALA A 12 1.38 23.82 -0.06
C ALA A 12 1.72 22.87 1.11
N PRO A 13 2.89 23.00 1.79
CA PRO A 13 3.20 22.19 2.97
C PRO A 13 2.27 22.50 4.15
N LEU A 14 1.95 23.78 4.36
CA LEU A 14 1.02 24.22 5.40
C LEU A 14 -0.40 23.74 5.11
N LEU A 15 -0.88 23.88 3.87
CA LEU A 15 -2.18 23.37 3.43
C LEU A 15 -2.28 21.85 3.61
N ASN A 16 -1.25 21.09 3.26
CA ASN A 16 -1.20 19.65 3.50
C ASN A 16 -1.24 19.33 5.00
N ALA A 17 -0.47 20.05 5.83
CA ALA A 17 -0.49 19.85 7.28
C ALA A 17 -1.85 20.19 7.90
N TRP A 18 -2.50 21.27 7.45
CA TRP A 18 -3.86 21.65 7.87
C TRP A 18 -4.90 20.62 7.44
N LEU A 19 -4.81 20.08 6.22
CA LEU A 19 -5.70 19.02 5.75
C LEU A 19 -5.53 17.74 6.57
N ILE A 20 -4.29 17.34 6.87
CA ILE A 20 -4.00 16.19 7.74
C ILE A 20 -4.62 16.43 9.13
N ALA A 21 -4.40 17.60 9.72
CA ALA A 21 -4.94 17.95 11.03
C ALA A 21 -6.48 17.95 11.04
N ILE A 22 -7.12 18.51 10.01
CA ILE A 22 -8.59 18.49 9.85
C ILE A 22 -9.09 17.05 9.72
N PHE A 23 -8.43 16.20 8.95
CA PHE A 23 -8.80 14.80 8.79
C PHE A 23 -8.62 13.99 10.08
N ASP A 24 -7.58 14.27 10.88
CA ASP A 24 -7.41 13.63 12.19
C ASP A 24 -8.46 14.11 13.21
N ILE A 25 -8.81 15.41 13.24
CA ILE A 25 -9.91 15.92 14.09
C ILE A 25 -11.24 15.29 13.68
N LEU A 26 -11.53 15.21 12.38
CA LEU A 26 -12.75 14.59 11.88
C LEU A 26 -12.79 13.09 12.23
N ASP A 27 -11.69 12.37 12.08
CA ASP A 27 -11.60 10.97 12.49
C ASP A 27 -11.86 10.83 14.00
N ASP A 28 -11.21 11.63 14.85
CA ASP A 28 -11.38 11.55 16.31
C ASP A 28 -12.82 11.84 16.75
N VAL A 29 -13.48 12.84 16.16
CA VAL A 29 -14.91 13.14 16.40
C VAL A 29 -15.81 11.99 15.91
N LEU A 30 -15.53 11.42 14.73
CA LEU A 30 -16.26 10.25 14.22
C LEU A 30 -16.02 8.99 15.07
N GLN A 31 -14.81 8.82 15.63
CA GLN A 31 -14.51 7.72 16.54
C GLN A 31 -15.33 7.82 17.81
N ASP A 32 -15.46 9.00 18.41
CA ASP A 32 -16.28 9.17 19.62
C ASP A 32 -17.76 8.88 19.35
N VAL A 33 -18.28 9.30 18.19
CA VAL A 33 -19.64 8.98 17.76
C VAL A 33 -19.81 7.47 17.50
N LEU A 34 -18.83 6.80 16.88
CA LEU A 34 -18.88 5.37 16.58
C LEU A 34 -18.61 4.47 17.81
N ARG A 35 -17.86 4.95 18.81
CA ARG A 35 -17.63 4.27 20.10
C ARG A 35 -18.90 4.17 20.92
N TRP A 36 -19.77 5.18 20.84
CA TRP A 36 -21.12 5.14 21.41
C TRP A 36 -22.05 4.16 20.66
N ALA A 37 -21.81 3.94 19.36
CA ALA A 37 -22.50 2.96 18.51
C ALA A 37 -21.89 1.54 18.57
N ARG A 38 -21.51 1.09 19.77
CA ARG A 38 -21.01 -0.27 20.07
C ARG A 38 -22.16 -1.28 20.33
N PRO A 39 -21.93 -2.61 20.42
CA PRO A 39 -20.65 -3.32 20.54
C PRO A 39 -20.22 -4.15 19.30
N PHE A 40 -18.89 -4.24 19.11
CA PHE A 40 -18.22 -5.29 18.32
C PHE A 40 -16.92 -5.69 19.04
N ASP A 41 -17.06 -6.39 20.16
CA ASP A 41 -16.00 -7.18 20.80
C ASP A 41 -16.52 -8.61 20.99
N LYS A 42 -16.48 -9.41 19.92
CA LYS A 42 -16.32 -10.86 20.08
C LYS A 42 -15.00 -11.22 19.41
N LYS A 43 -14.02 -11.63 20.21
CA LYS A 43 -12.98 -12.55 19.74
C LYS A 43 -13.72 -13.83 19.35
N LEU A 44 -13.64 -14.25 18.09
CA LEU A 44 -14.00 -15.62 17.75
C LEU A 44 -12.93 -16.52 18.38
N GLU A 45 -13.36 -17.53 19.11
CA GLU A 45 -12.49 -18.66 19.47
C GLU A 45 -12.20 -19.48 18.22
N ASP A 46 -10.92 -19.82 18.01
CA ASP A 46 -10.43 -20.57 16.86
C ASP A 46 -10.85 -22.05 16.98
N GLY A 47 -11.97 -22.41 16.34
CA GLY A 47 -12.35 -23.81 16.11
C GLY A 47 -11.50 -24.49 15.03
N PRO A 48 -11.51 -25.82 14.93
CA PRO A 48 -10.78 -26.55 13.87
C PRO A 48 -11.31 -26.16 12.48
N VAL A 49 -10.40 -25.85 11.57
CA VAL A 49 -10.69 -25.40 10.20
C VAL A 49 -10.87 -26.62 9.29
N GLU A 50 -11.91 -26.63 8.46
CA GLU A 50 -12.26 -27.78 7.61
C GLU A 50 -11.12 -28.18 6.67
N SER A 51 -10.40 -27.19 6.13
CA SER A 51 -9.30 -27.41 5.18
C SER A 51 -8.05 -28.05 5.77
N ASP A 52 -7.91 -28.08 7.10
CA ASP A 52 -6.77 -28.73 7.75
C ASP A 52 -6.70 -30.23 7.41
N GLN A 53 -7.84 -30.84 7.08
CA GLN A 53 -7.96 -32.26 6.75
C GLN A 53 -7.73 -32.56 5.26
N TRP A 54 -7.60 -31.54 4.41
CA TRP A 54 -7.50 -31.75 2.96
C TRP A 54 -6.05 -31.87 2.47
N ALA A 55 -5.83 -32.78 1.52
CA ALA A 55 -4.59 -32.82 0.76
C ALA A 55 -4.49 -31.61 -0.20
N ASN A 56 -3.26 -31.20 -0.55
CA ASN A 56 -3.01 -30.05 -1.43
C ASN A 56 -3.77 -30.14 -2.77
N ALA A 57 -3.87 -31.33 -3.35
CA ALA A 57 -4.61 -31.57 -4.60
C ALA A 57 -6.12 -31.26 -4.47
N GLU A 58 -6.74 -31.53 -3.32
CA GLU A 58 -8.16 -31.20 -3.09
C GLU A 58 -8.34 -29.70 -2.85
N ILE A 59 -7.38 -29.04 -2.19
CA ILE A 59 -7.36 -27.58 -2.04
C ILE A 59 -7.29 -26.91 -3.43
N LEU A 60 -6.44 -27.42 -4.32
CA LEU A 60 -6.32 -26.93 -5.69
C LEU A 60 -7.57 -27.21 -6.52
N ARG A 61 -8.12 -28.43 -6.46
CA ARG A 61 -9.38 -28.75 -7.15
C ARG A 61 -10.52 -27.83 -6.73
N ARG A 62 -10.63 -27.53 -5.43
CA ARG A 62 -11.62 -26.58 -4.91
C ARG A 62 -11.30 -25.13 -5.28
N TYR A 63 -10.02 -24.77 -5.33
CA TYR A 63 -9.56 -23.47 -5.83
C TYR A 63 -9.96 -23.28 -7.29
N ASP A 64 -9.68 -24.24 -8.17
CA ASP A 64 -10.04 -24.22 -9.59
C ASP A 64 -11.56 -24.12 -9.78
N LYS A 65 -12.31 -24.93 -9.02
CA LYS A 65 -13.79 -24.88 -9.03
C LYS A 65 -14.31 -23.52 -8.57
N SER A 66 -13.66 -22.90 -7.59
CA SER A 66 -14.05 -21.58 -7.08
C SER A 66 -13.60 -20.45 -8.01
N MET A 67 -12.47 -20.63 -8.72
CA MET A 67 -11.97 -19.75 -9.80
C MET A 67 -12.90 -19.75 -11.01
N ALA A 68 -13.53 -20.88 -11.31
CA ALA A 68 -14.54 -20.95 -12.37
C ALA A 68 -15.84 -20.22 -12.03
N VAL A 69 -16.15 -20.02 -10.74
CA VAL A 69 -17.46 -19.53 -10.28
C VAL A 69 -17.42 -18.05 -9.88
N SER A 70 -16.51 -17.62 -8.98
CA SER A 70 -16.42 -16.23 -8.50
C SER A 70 -15.15 -15.94 -7.66
N PRO A 71 -13.95 -15.84 -8.24
CA PRO A 71 -12.69 -15.67 -7.49
C PRO A 71 -12.31 -14.25 -7.03
N ILE A 72 -12.84 -13.86 -5.87
CA ILE A 72 -12.63 -12.66 -5.02
C ILE A 72 -11.62 -11.58 -5.46
N ALA A 73 -10.36 -11.91 -5.78
CA ALA A 73 -9.30 -10.93 -6.08
C ALA A 73 -8.16 -11.57 -6.90
N PHE A 74 -7.15 -10.77 -7.25
CA PHE A 74 -5.95 -11.25 -7.95
C PHE A 74 -5.21 -12.34 -7.16
N GLY A 75 -5.26 -13.56 -7.72
CA GLY A 75 -4.81 -14.81 -7.12
C GLY A 75 -5.79 -15.52 -6.20
N VAL A 76 -6.91 -14.92 -5.81
CA VAL A 76 -7.66 -15.27 -4.58
C VAL A 76 -8.98 -15.99 -4.86
N ALA A 77 -9.15 -17.19 -4.30
CA ALA A 77 -10.42 -17.91 -4.27
C ALA A 77 -10.81 -18.33 -2.84
N LYS A 78 -12.09 -18.25 -2.51
CA LYS A 78 -12.65 -18.85 -1.29
C LYS A 78 -13.09 -20.27 -1.61
N ILE A 79 -12.56 -21.27 -0.90
CA ILE A 79 -12.79 -22.70 -1.19
C ILE A 79 -13.69 -23.41 -0.16
N SER A 80 -13.92 -22.77 0.98
CA SER A 80 -14.92 -23.12 2.00
C SER A 80 -15.28 -21.89 2.82
N ASP A 81 -16.23 -22.03 3.74
CA ASP A 81 -16.70 -20.92 4.56
C ASP A 81 -15.62 -20.24 5.40
N ASP A 82 -14.57 -20.99 5.77
CA ASP A 82 -13.45 -20.61 6.61
C ASP A 82 -12.09 -20.52 5.87
N THR A 83 -11.99 -20.97 4.61
CA THR A 83 -10.71 -21.06 3.90
C THR A 83 -10.68 -20.25 2.61
N VAL A 84 -9.67 -19.38 2.53
CA VAL A 84 -9.34 -18.56 1.35
C VAL A 84 -7.92 -18.91 0.90
N VAL A 85 -7.79 -19.23 -0.38
CA VAL A 85 -6.51 -19.55 -1.03
C VAL A 85 -6.12 -18.37 -1.90
N LYS A 86 -4.86 -17.94 -1.80
CA LYS A 86 -4.25 -16.93 -2.66
C LYS A 86 -3.05 -17.55 -3.36
N VAL A 87 -3.13 -17.64 -4.67
CA VAL A 87 -2.06 -18.09 -5.55
C VAL A 87 -1.32 -16.86 -6.07
N THR A 88 0.01 -16.87 -6.04
CA THR A 88 0.84 -15.78 -6.56
C THR A 88 1.92 -16.36 -7.47
N VAL A 89 2.03 -15.88 -8.69
CA VAL A 89 3.15 -16.19 -9.59
C VAL A 89 4.43 -15.60 -8.97
N ASP A 90 5.39 -16.44 -8.60
CA ASP A 90 6.53 -16.04 -7.76
C ASP A 90 7.79 -15.70 -8.57
N LEU A 91 8.27 -14.46 -8.42
CA LEU A 91 9.62 -14.01 -8.84
C LEU A 91 10.50 -13.65 -7.62
N GLY A 92 10.02 -13.84 -6.39
CA GLY A 92 10.63 -13.36 -5.15
C GLY A 92 10.54 -14.35 -3.97
N THR A 93 11.06 -13.96 -2.81
CA THR A 93 11.35 -14.88 -1.70
C THR A 93 10.10 -15.28 -0.89
N PRO A 94 9.69 -16.56 -0.83
CA PRO A 94 8.43 -16.97 -0.18
C PRO A 94 8.33 -16.66 1.31
N HIS A 95 9.42 -16.75 2.08
CA HIS A 95 9.38 -16.50 3.52
C HIS A 95 9.19 -15.02 3.88
N LEU A 96 9.64 -14.08 3.05
CA LEU A 96 9.45 -12.63 3.31
C LEU A 96 7.97 -12.24 3.30
N LYS A 97 7.16 -12.94 2.51
CA LYS A 97 5.71 -12.78 2.49
C LYS A 97 5.11 -13.23 3.83
N VAL A 98 5.43 -14.44 4.29
CA VAL A 98 4.90 -14.98 5.56
C VAL A 98 5.27 -14.07 6.75
N LEU A 99 6.52 -13.60 6.79
CA LEU A 99 6.98 -12.68 7.82
C LEU A 99 6.15 -11.39 7.87
N SER A 100 5.75 -10.85 6.72
CA SER A 100 4.94 -9.62 6.67
C SER A 100 3.55 -9.82 7.27
N PHE A 101 2.91 -10.98 7.04
CA PHE A 101 1.60 -11.30 7.63
C PHE A 101 1.70 -11.46 9.15
N ASP A 102 2.67 -12.23 9.64
CA ASP A 102 2.88 -12.41 11.08
C ASP A 102 3.26 -11.10 11.77
N PHE A 103 4.04 -10.26 11.10
CA PHE A 103 4.47 -8.96 11.60
C PHE A 103 3.29 -8.01 11.84
N VAL A 104 2.36 -7.91 10.89
CA VAL A 104 1.17 -7.06 11.01
C VAL A 104 0.18 -7.63 12.02
N ARG A 105 -0.03 -8.95 12.00
CA ARG A 105 -0.95 -9.65 12.90
C ARG A 105 -0.59 -9.43 14.37
N THR A 106 0.70 -9.48 14.68
CA THR A 106 1.19 -9.35 16.07
C THR A 106 1.21 -7.91 16.58
N ARG A 107 1.11 -6.91 15.70
CA ARG A 107 1.33 -5.49 16.05
C ARG A 107 0.17 -4.56 15.72
N THR A 108 -0.92 -5.06 15.17
CA THR A 108 -2.10 -4.25 14.79
C THR A 108 -3.40 -4.94 15.12
N THR A 109 -4.50 -4.18 15.09
CA THR A 109 -5.88 -4.71 15.15
C THR A 109 -6.45 -5.00 13.76
N ILE A 110 -5.63 -4.89 12.70
CA ILE A 110 -6.06 -5.16 11.34
C ILE A 110 -6.38 -6.66 11.24
N PRO A 111 -7.56 -7.04 10.75
CA PRO A 111 -7.88 -8.43 10.48
C PRO A 111 -6.91 -8.99 9.42
N ILE A 112 -6.01 -9.89 9.84
CA ILE A 112 -5.07 -10.58 8.96
C ILE A 112 -5.50 -12.05 8.87
N PRO A 113 -5.76 -12.60 7.66
CA PRO A 113 -6.11 -14.01 7.52
C PRO A 113 -4.96 -14.89 8.03
N ARG A 114 -5.26 -15.96 8.76
CA ARG A 114 -4.25 -16.92 9.20
C ARG A 114 -3.72 -17.68 7.98
N ILE A 115 -2.42 -17.63 7.72
CA ILE A 115 -1.79 -18.46 6.69
C ILE A 115 -1.79 -19.91 7.18
N GLN A 116 -2.52 -20.79 6.49
CA GLN A 116 -2.64 -22.22 6.83
C GLN A 116 -1.69 -23.09 5.99
N ARG A 117 -1.68 -22.91 4.66
CA ARG A 117 -0.81 -23.56 3.66
C ARG A 117 -0.55 -22.62 2.46
N THR A 118 0.47 -22.89 1.65
CA THR A 118 0.88 -22.05 0.49
C THR A 118 1.52 -22.87 -0.64
N PHE A 119 1.09 -22.67 -1.88
CA PHE A 119 1.65 -23.24 -3.13
C PHE A 119 1.28 -22.37 -4.35
N VAL A 120 1.72 -22.73 -5.57
CA VAL A 120 1.61 -21.88 -6.79
C VAL A 120 1.23 -22.69 -8.02
N ASP A 121 0.15 -22.24 -8.68
CA ASP A 121 -0.48 -22.75 -9.90
C ASP A 121 -0.98 -21.51 -10.69
N GLU A 122 -1.73 -21.60 -11.81
CA GLU A 122 -1.94 -20.42 -12.70
C GLU A 122 -3.40 -20.12 -13.18
N ASP A 123 -3.73 -18.81 -13.08
CA ASP A 123 -4.69 -17.91 -13.75
C ASP A 123 -6.24 -17.95 -13.65
N GLY A 124 -6.80 -16.73 -13.38
CA GLY A 124 -8.22 -16.31 -13.16
C GLY A 124 -8.47 -14.81 -13.51
N HIS A 125 -9.25 -13.94 -12.81
CA HIS A 125 -10.02 -13.98 -11.53
C HIS A 125 -11.19 -12.91 -11.52
N SER A 126 -12.04 -12.72 -10.47
CA SER A 126 -13.20 -11.77 -10.44
C SER A 126 -13.89 -11.52 -9.06
N VAL A 127 -14.35 -10.28 -8.80
CA VAL A 127 -14.51 -9.67 -7.45
C VAL A 127 -15.90 -9.80 -6.75
N ILE A 128 -15.93 -9.78 -5.41
CA ILE A 128 -17.13 -9.81 -4.51
C ILE A 128 -17.13 -8.61 -3.51
N GLY A 129 -18.29 -8.13 -3.02
CA GLY A 129 -18.39 -7.06 -1.99
C GLY A 129 -19.72 -6.95 -1.21
N GLY A 130 -19.89 -5.89 -0.38
CA GLY A 130 -21.08 -5.60 0.45
C GLY A 130 -21.38 -4.08 0.60
N THR A 131 -22.61 -3.72 1.00
CA THR A 131 -23.19 -2.36 1.02
C THR A 131 -22.73 -1.47 2.19
N THR A 132 -21.43 -1.44 2.48
CA THR A 132 -20.89 -0.47 3.46
C THR A 132 -20.67 0.88 2.76
N SER A 133 -21.08 1.99 3.38
CA SER A 133 -20.87 3.30 2.77
C SER A 133 -19.37 3.55 2.51
N ARG A 134 -19.04 4.08 1.33
CA ARG A 134 -17.64 4.34 0.91
C ARG A 134 -16.82 5.14 1.94
N LEU A 135 -17.50 6.03 2.67
CA LEU A 135 -16.93 6.80 3.77
C LEU A 135 -16.49 5.93 4.95
N ARG A 136 -17.31 4.94 5.37
CA ARG A 136 -16.94 4.00 6.44
C ARG A 136 -15.72 3.18 6.07
N VAL A 137 -15.65 2.75 4.81
CA VAL A 137 -14.47 2.04 4.28
C VAL A 137 -13.24 2.92 4.39
N ALA A 138 -13.32 4.16 3.90
CA ALA A 138 -12.20 5.10 3.96
C ALA A 138 -11.74 5.40 5.39
N LEU A 139 -12.67 5.54 6.36
CA LEU A 139 -12.35 5.73 7.78
C LEU A 139 -11.61 4.53 8.37
N ILE A 140 -12.09 3.32 8.10
CA ILE A 140 -11.43 2.09 8.58
C ILE A 140 -10.02 1.97 7.97
N LEU A 141 -9.88 2.24 6.68
CA LEU A 141 -8.58 2.19 6.00
C LEU A 141 -7.62 3.26 6.51
N ARG A 142 -8.09 4.50 6.76
CA ARG A 142 -7.30 5.53 7.42
C ARG A 142 -6.81 5.06 8.77
N ARG A 143 -7.67 4.43 9.58
CA ARG A 143 -7.29 3.85 10.87
C ARG A 143 -6.26 2.71 10.73
N TYR A 144 -6.36 1.90 9.68
CA TYR A 144 -5.36 0.85 9.41
C TYR A 144 -4.01 1.46 9.03
N VAL A 145 -3.99 2.49 8.18
CA VAL A 145 -2.77 3.24 7.87
C VAL A 145 -2.20 3.94 9.12
N ARG A 146 -3.04 4.60 9.95
CA ARG A 146 -2.69 5.14 11.30
C ARG A 146 -1.99 4.07 12.16
N GLN A 147 -2.46 2.81 12.14
CA GLN A 147 -1.86 1.70 12.91
C GLN A 147 -0.54 1.19 12.33
N LEU A 148 -0.44 0.99 11.01
CA LEU A 148 0.80 0.52 10.37
C LEU A 148 1.96 1.50 10.68
N ARG A 149 1.67 2.80 10.66
CA ARG A 149 2.67 3.84 10.95
C ARG A 149 3.15 3.88 12.40
N GLN A 150 2.35 3.34 13.33
CA GLN A 150 2.70 3.28 14.74
C GLN A 150 3.56 2.06 15.09
N ILE A 151 3.74 1.11 14.15
CA ILE A 151 4.58 -0.06 14.38
C ILE A 151 6.03 0.38 14.59
N LYS A 152 6.55 0.12 15.79
CA LYS A 152 7.96 0.27 16.14
C LYS A 152 8.62 -1.11 16.17
N ASP A 153 9.74 -1.24 15.48
CA ASP A 153 10.52 -2.46 15.39
C ASP A 153 12.01 -2.15 15.25
N ALA A 154 12.88 -3.11 15.54
CA ALA A 154 14.31 -2.96 15.34
C ALA A 154 14.67 -2.62 13.87
N HIS A 155 13.83 -3.04 12.91
CA HIS A 155 14.01 -2.75 11.49
C HIS A 155 13.38 -1.43 11.05
N SER A 156 12.73 -0.67 11.94
CA SER A 156 12.07 0.60 11.58
C SER A 156 13.02 1.70 11.11
N SER A 157 14.33 1.53 11.22
CA SER A 157 15.33 2.46 10.68
C SER A 157 15.94 2.00 9.35
N VAL A 158 15.63 0.79 8.88
CA VAL A 158 16.17 0.21 7.66
C VAL A 158 15.07 0.15 6.60
N PRO A 159 15.23 0.79 5.44
CA PRO A 159 14.21 0.78 4.41
C PRO A 159 14.13 -0.58 3.71
N GLY A 160 12.90 -0.97 3.39
CA GLY A 160 12.61 -2.22 2.67
C GLY A 160 11.81 -3.25 3.49
N PRO A 161 11.73 -4.50 3.00
CA PRO A 161 10.99 -5.58 3.65
C PRO A 161 11.50 -5.94 5.05
N VAL A 162 10.60 -6.45 5.89
CA VAL A 162 10.98 -7.00 7.21
C VAL A 162 11.83 -8.24 7.01
N ALA A 163 13.11 -8.14 7.34
CA ALA A 163 14.09 -9.20 7.18
C ALA A 163 15.29 -8.98 8.11
N ARG A 164 16.01 -10.06 8.44
CA ARG A 164 17.19 -10.03 9.32
C ARG A 164 18.33 -9.14 8.78
N PHE A 165 18.40 -8.95 7.48
CA PHE A 165 19.40 -8.14 6.78
C PHE A 165 18.72 -7.29 5.71
N PRO A 166 19.27 -6.10 5.36
CA PRO A 166 18.74 -5.27 4.28
C PRO A 166 18.44 -6.06 3.02
N GLN A 167 17.21 -5.97 2.53
CA GLN A 167 16.75 -6.67 1.33
C GLN A 167 16.58 -5.71 0.16
N LYS A 168 16.51 -6.28 -1.04
CA LYS A 168 16.10 -5.52 -2.22
C LYS A 168 14.70 -4.96 -2.04
N CYS A 169 14.52 -3.77 -2.58
CA CYS A 169 13.33 -2.97 -2.52
C CYS A 169 12.55 -3.13 -3.83
N GLU A 170 11.29 -3.52 -3.74
CA GLU A 170 10.40 -3.75 -4.88
C GLU A 170 9.09 -2.96 -4.71
N GLY A 171 8.31 -2.86 -5.78
CA GLY A 171 7.02 -2.15 -5.80
C GLY A 171 7.06 -0.84 -6.59
N TYR A 172 5.95 -0.10 -6.59
CA TYR A 172 5.72 1.05 -7.50
C TYR A 172 6.74 2.20 -7.45
N MET A 173 7.49 2.25 -6.36
CA MET A 173 8.49 3.28 -6.05
C MET A 173 9.83 2.99 -6.73
N PHE A 174 9.98 1.78 -7.27
CA PHE A 174 11.11 1.29 -8.03
C PHE A 174 10.58 0.78 -9.38
N HIS A 175 11.42 0.77 -10.41
CA HIS A 175 10.99 0.25 -11.71
C HIS A 175 11.13 -1.27 -11.78
N SER A 176 12.34 -1.79 -11.51
CA SER A 176 12.61 -3.23 -11.47
C SER A 176 12.98 -3.69 -10.06
N ARG A 177 14.10 -3.20 -9.50
CA ARG A 177 14.54 -3.43 -8.10
C ARG A 177 15.40 -2.25 -7.62
N GLY A 178 15.18 -1.78 -6.40
CA GLY A 178 16.05 -0.83 -5.69
C GLY A 178 16.85 -1.52 -4.59
N GLY A 179 17.93 -0.89 -4.14
CA GLY A 179 18.71 -1.39 -2.99
C GLY A 179 19.46 -2.72 -3.25
N PRO A 180 19.82 -3.48 -2.20
CA PRO A 180 19.47 -3.26 -0.79
C PRO A 180 20.05 -1.96 -0.24
N PHE A 181 19.33 -1.34 0.69
CA PHE A 181 19.74 -0.10 1.34
C PHE A 181 20.03 -0.40 2.82
N PRO A 182 21.28 -0.25 3.29
CA PRO A 182 21.63 -0.55 4.67
C PRO A 182 20.99 0.40 5.68
N ASP A 183 20.66 1.63 5.26
CA ASP A 183 20.04 2.66 6.07
C ASP A 183 19.20 3.62 5.21
N TYR A 184 18.48 4.50 5.88
CA TYR A 184 17.62 5.49 5.23
C TYR A 184 18.41 6.54 4.43
N ALA A 185 19.61 6.91 4.89
CA ALA A 185 20.48 7.85 4.18
C ALA A 185 20.89 7.32 2.80
N THR A 186 21.14 6.02 2.68
CA THR A 186 21.47 5.38 1.40
C THR A 186 20.28 5.37 0.44
N LEU A 187 19.05 5.17 0.93
CA LEU A 187 17.83 5.33 0.13
C LEU A 187 17.67 6.78 -0.36
N SER A 188 17.88 7.76 0.52
CA SER A 188 17.82 9.19 0.17
C SER A 188 18.85 9.55 -0.89
N ALA A 189 20.11 9.11 -0.71
CA ALA A 189 21.19 9.31 -1.68
C ALA A 189 20.91 8.66 -3.04
N PHE A 190 20.29 7.48 -3.07
CA PHE A 190 19.88 6.84 -4.32
C PHE A 190 18.91 7.71 -5.13
N TYR A 191 17.87 8.22 -4.47
CA TYR A 191 16.88 9.07 -5.11
C TYR A 191 17.43 10.44 -5.51
N ASN A 192 18.28 11.04 -4.68
CA ASN A 192 18.95 12.30 -4.99
C ASN A 192 19.89 12.17 -6.20
N ARG A 193 20.64 11.08 -6.31
CA ARG A 193 21.46 10.79 -7.49
C ARG A 193 20.61 10.68 -8.76
N LYS A 194 19.46 10.02 -8.68
CA LYS A 194 18.51 9.94 -9.82
C LYS A 194 17.98 11.32 -10.19
N LEU A 195 17.65 12.15 -9.20
CA LEU A 195 17.23 13.52 -9.43
C LEU A 195 18.32 14.36 -10.13
N ASP A 196 19.58 14.24 -9.71
CA ASP A 196 20.70 14.95 -10.35
C ASP A 196 20.84 14.58 -11.84
N ILE A 197 20.70 13.30 -12.17
CA ILE A 197 20.68 12.84 -13.56
C ILE A 197 19.52 13.50 -14.31
N VAL A 198 18.29 13.42 -13.77
CA VAL A 198 17.09 13.98 -14.43
C VAL A 198 17.18 15.50 -14.61
N LYS A 199 17.82 16.23 -13.69
CA LYS A 199 18.07 17.67 -13.83
C LYS A 199 18.98 18.02 -15.00
N GLY A 200 19.86 17.11 -15.40
CA GLY A 200 20.74 17.24 -16.57
C GLY A 200 20.11 16.77 -17.89
N LEU A 201 18.95 16.12 -17.85
CA LEU A 201 18.28 15.59 -19.06
C LEU A 201 17.34 16.62 -19.69
N THR A 202 17.30 16.56 -21.02
CA THR A 202 16.31 17.26 -21.85
C THR A 202 15.65 16.27 -22.80
N LEU A 203 14.40 16.54 -23.17
CA LEU A 203 13.62 15.80 -24.16
C LEU A 203 13.15 16.77 -25.23
N THR A 204 12.83 16.26 -26.40
CA THR A 204 12.18 17.03 -27.46
C THR A 204 10.71 16.67 -27.49
N ASP A 205 9.81 17.66 -27.48
CA ASP A 205 8.37 17.42 -27.66
C ASP A 205 8.00 17.14 -29.12
N ASP A 206 6.74 16.77 -29.36
CA ASP A 206 6.22 16.48 -30.71
C ASP A 206 6.30 17.68 -31.67
N CYS A 207 6.51 18.90 -31.15
CA CYS A 207 6.67 20.12 -31.93
C CYS A 207 8.14 20.49 -32.17
N GLY A 208 9.10 19.69 -31.68
CA GLY A 208 10.53 19.94 -31.83
C GLY A 208 11.15 20.83 -30.74
N ASN A 209 10.41 21.19 -29.68
CA ASN A 209 10.94 22.03 -28.60
C ASN A 209 11.73 21.22 -27.59
N ILE A 210 12.87 21.76 -27.14
CA ILE A 210 13.67 21.18 -26.06
C ILE A 210 13.03 21.51 -24.71
N ILE A 211 12.61 20.49 -23.97
CA ILE A 211 12.01 20.56 -22.65
C ILE A 211 12.94 19.92 -21.62
N ARG A 212 13.13 20.59 -20.49
CA ARG A 212 13.90 20.03 -19.36
C ARG A 212 13.08 18.97 -18.63
N CYS A 213 13.70 17.83 -18.31
CA CYS A 213 13.01 16.76 -17.59
C CYS A 213 12.70 17.11 -16.13
N ALA A 214 13.53 17.96 -15.50
CA ALA A 214 13.29 18.52 -14.18
C ALA A 214 13.76 19.98 -14.09
N HIS A 215 13.13 20.73 -13.19
CA HIS A 215 13.59 22.06 -12.83
C HIS A 215 14.91 21.96 -12.02
N PRO A 216 15.90 22.85 -12.21
CA PRO A 216 17.15 22.80 -11.46
C PRO A 216 16.91 22.99 -9.95
N ASP A 217 15.90 23.78 -9.58
CA ASP A 217 15.51 24.02 -8.19
C ASP A 217 14.53 22.97 -7.63
N THR A 218 14.30 21.84 -8.33
CA THR A 218 13.52 20.74 -7.73
C THR A 218 14.19 20.29 -6.44
N GLU A 219 13.43 20.30 -5.36
CA GLU A 219 13.88 19.89 -4.02
C GLU A 219 14.41 18.44 -4.01
N PRO A 220 15.37 18.13 -3.12
CA PRO A 220 15.85 16.76 -2.92
C PRO A 220 14.74 15.85 -2.39
N PHE A 221 15.05 14.55 -2.34
CA PHE A 221 14.23 13.53 -1.71
C PHE A 221 13.90 13.91 -0.27
N ASP A 222 12.60 13.85 0.08
CA ASP A 222 12.14 14.16 1.44
C ASP A 222 12.27 12.95 2.36
N ASP A 223 13.33 12.99 3.18
CA ASP A 223 13.63 12.06 4.27
C ASP A 223 13.40 12.69 5.67
N SER A 224 12.68 13.82 5.75
CA SER A 224 12.49 14.59 7.00
C SER A 224 11.68 13.87 8.08
N ARG A 225 10.95 12.81 7.71
CA ARG A 225 10.13 11.98 8.62
C ARG A 225 10.69 10.57 8.69
N PRO A 226 10.61 9.91 9.87
CA PRO A 226 11.09 8.56 10.04
C PRO A 226 10.37 7.59 9.09
N LEU A 227 11.05 6.47 8.79
CA LEU A 227 10.41 5.37 8.08
C LEU A 227 9.25 4.82 8.92
N VAL A 228 8.22 4.38 8.22
CA VAL A 228 7.03 3.77 8.79
C VAL A 228 6.72 2.49 8.05
N PHE A 229 6.04 1.56 8.71
CA PHE A 229 5.55 0.38 8.01
C PHE A 229 4.40 0.78 7.08
N THR A 230 4.49 0.39 5.82
CA THR A 230 3.54 0.68 4.75
C THR A 230 2.99 -0.63 4.19
N HIS A 231 1.76 -0.62 3.68
CA HIS A 231 1.20 -1.75 2.93
C HIS A 231 1.83 -1.84 1.54
N GLY A 232 2.15 -0.69 0.92
CA GLY A 232 2.85 -0.61 -0.37
C GLY A 232 2.05 -1.08 -1.60
N ASN A 233 0.79 -1.48 -1.42
CA ASN A 233 -0.12 -1.88 -2.50
C ASN A 233 -1.60 -1.78 -2.07
N LEU A 234 -1.95 -0.75 -1.31
CA LEU A 234 -3.33 -0.53 -0.87
C LEU A 234 -4.20 -0.18 -2.10
N SER A 235 -5.16 -1.03 -2.42
CA SER A 235 -6.00 -0.90 -3.61
C SER A 235 -7.36 -1.57 -3.38
N MET A 236 -8.38 -1.18 -4.14
CA MET A 236 -9.73 -1.77 -4.03
C MET A 236 -9.71 -3.29 -4.22
N ARG A 237 -8.89 -3.82 -5.14
CA ARG A 237 -8.71 -5.27 -5.37
C ARG A 237 -8.02 -6.02 -4.23
N ASN A 238 -7.54 -5.32 -3.20
CA ASN A 238 -6.93 -5.91 -2.00
C ASN A 238 -7.78 -5.68 -0.74
N ILE A 239 -9.00 -5.16 -0.89
CA ILE A 239 -9.93 -4.89 0.22
C ILE A 239 -11.09 -5.88 0.14
N VAL A 240 -11.31 -6.63 1.21
CA VAL A 240 -12.38 -7.63 1.29
C VAL A 240 -13.30 -7.34 2.47
N PHE A 241 -14.60 -7.45 2.25
CA PHE A 241 -15.60 -7.40 3.31
C PHE A 241 -15.80 -8.79 3.90
N GLY A 242 -15.47 -8.95 5.17
CA GLY A 242 -15.74 -10.18 5.91
C GLY A 242 -17.22 -10.31 6.25
N ARG A 243 -17.68 -11.56 6.41
CA ARG A 243 -19.05 -11.87 6.88
C ARG A 243 -19.31 -11.35 8.30
N ASP A 244 -18.24 -11.07 9.05
CA ASP A 244 -18.23 -10.46 10.38
C ASP A 244 -18.40 -8.93 10.34
N GLY A 245 -18.61 -8.36 9.15
CA GLY A 245 -18.73 -6.91 8.94
C GLY A 245 -17.39 -6.17 9.01
N ARG A 246 -16.26 -6.88 9.10
CA ARG A 246 -14.92 -6.26 9.13
C ARG A 246 -14.34 -6.09 7.74
N ILE A 247 -13.40 -5.16 7.62
CA ILE A 247 -12.62 -4.96 6.41
C ILE A 247 -11.28 -5.68 6.56
N TRP A 248 -11.01 -6.58 5.62
CA TRP A 248 -9.78 -7.35 5.55
C TRP A 248 -8.90 -6.77 4.46
N LEU A 249 -7.61 -6.59 4.78
CA LEU A 249 -6.60 -6.19 3.81
C LEU A 249 -5.83 -7.42 3.36
N LEU A 250 -5.68 -7.57 2.05
CA LEU A 250 -4.97 -8.65 1.40
C LEU A 250 -3.67 -8.16 0.78
N ASN A 251 -2.83 -9.10 0.35
CA ASN A 251 -1.65 -8.83 -0.47
C ASN A 251 -0.57 -7.99 0.23
N TRP A 252 -0.15 -8.45 1.41
CA TRP A 252 0.91 -7.86 2.23
C TRP A 252 2.33 -8.12 1.70
N ASN A 253 2.50 -8.77 0.55
CA ASN A 253 3.81 -9.07 -0.04
C ASN A 253 4.62 -7.82 -0.41
N SER A 254 3.96 -6.68 -0.58
CA SER A 254 4.60 -5.39 -0.87
C SER A 254 4.82 -4.53 0.38
N SER A 255 4.60 -5.08 1.58
CA SER A 255 4.64 -4.32 2.83
C SER A 255 6.07 -4.19 3.34
N VAL A 256 6.42 -2.96 3.73
CA VAL A 256 7.83 -2.53 3.81
C VAL A 256 7.95 -1.29 4.69
N PHE A 257 9.13 -1.08 5.27
CA PHE A 257 9.49 0.18 5.93
C PHE A 257 9.92 1.21 4.89
N TYR A 258 9.17 2.29 4.75
CA TYR A 258 9.42 3.37 3.79
C TYR A 258 8.97 4.73 4.33
N PRO A 259 9.34 5.84 3.68
CA PRO A 259 8.80 7.15 4.03
C PRO A 259 7.27 7.13 4.02
N GLN A 260 6.64 7.89 4.93
CA GLN A 260 5.19 7.92 5.09
C GLN A 260 4.43 8.23 3.78
N TRP A 261 5.01 9.08 2.95
CA TRP A 261 4.44 9.49 1.67
C TRP A 261 4.42 8.37 0.60
N PHE A 262 5.18 7.29 0.80
CA PHE A 262 5.17 6.15 -0.12
C PHE A 262 3.82 5.42 -0.13
N GLU A 263 3.09 5.37 1.00
CA GLU A 263 1.76 4.75 1.03
C GLU A 263 0.79 5.48 0.09
N TYR A 264 0.78 6.82 0.14
CA TYR A 264 -0.05 7.63 -0.74
C TYR A 264 0.31 7.43 -2.21
N VAL A 265 1.60 7.56 -2.56
CA VAL A 265 2.07 7.45 -3.94
C VAL A 265 1.82 6.04 -4.51
N SER A 266 2.11 4.99 -3.75
CA SER A 266 1.84 3.62 -4.17
C SER A 266 0.35 3.32 -4.31
N THR A 267 -0.51 3.85 -3.43
CA THR A 267 -1.97 3.73 -3.53
C THR A 267 -2.50 4.41 -4.79
N VAL A 268 -2.01 5.61 -5.13
CA VAL A 268 -2.36 6.32 -6.38
C VAL A 268 -1.92 5.53 -7.61
N TYR A 269 -0.68 5.00 -7.62
CA TYR A 269 -0.23 4.18 -8.75
C TYR A 269 -1.02 2.88 -8.90
N ALA A 270 -1.35 2.22 -7.79
CA ALA A 270 -2.21 1.05 -7.81
C ALA A 270 -3.60 1.40 -8.36
N ALA A 271 -4.19 2.51 -7.95
CA ALA A 271 -5.48 2.98 -8.46
C ALA A 271 -5.44 3.26 -9.97
N LYS A 272 -4.39 3.91 -10.47
CA LYS A 272 -4.18 4.16 -11.92
C LYS A 272 -4.06 2.84 -12.69
N ARG A 273 -3.21 1.92 -12.22
CA ARG A 273 -2.97 0.62 -12.86
C ARG A 273 -4.23 -0.24 -12.88
N ASP A 274 -4.90 -0.31 -11.74
CA ASP A 274 -6.09 -1.13 -11.51
C ASP A 274 -7.37 -0.42 -12.02
N ARG A 275 -7.24 0.68 -12.81
CA ARG A 275 -8.31 1.53 -13.40
C ARG A 275 -9.47 1.83 -12.43
N ALA A 276 -9.12 2.20 -11.19
CA ALA A 276 -10.09 2.41 -10.14
C ALA A 276 -11.03 3.59 -10.45
N PRO A 277 -12.31 3.54 -10.02
CA PRO A 277 -13.26 4.61 -10.23
C PRO A 277 -12.82 5.90 -9.52
N ASP A 278 -13.22 7.06 -10.04
CA ASP A 278 -12.86 8.38 -9.47
C ASP A 278 -13.22 8.51 -7.99
N SER A 279 -14.32 7.89 -7.57
CA SER A 279 -14.71 7.85 -6.15
C SER A 279 -13.65 7.26 -5.23
N TRP A 280 -12.80 6.35 -5.73
CA TRP A 280 -11.66 5.84 -4.97
C TRP A 280 -10.53 6.85 -4.95
N ASN A 281 -10.19 7.44 -6.11
CA ASN A 281 -9.15 8.46 -6.23
C ASN A 281 -9.39 9.65 -5.29
N TYR A 282 -10.64 10.08 -5.11
CA TYR A 282 -11.01 11.14 -4.16
C TYR A 282 -10.82 10.77 -2.69
N LEU A 283 -10.83 9.47 -2.34
CA LEU A 283 -10.66 8.99 -0.97
C LEU A 283 -9.19 8.74 -0.59
N ILE A 284 -8.30 8.53 -1.56
CA ILE A 284 -6.89 8.22 -1.28
C ILE A 284 -6.21 9.31 -0.42
N PRO A 285 -6.37 10.63 -0.67
CA PRO A 285 -5.76 11.65 0.17
C PRO A 285 -6.27 11.63 1.62
N PHE A 286 -7.51 11.18 1.84
CA PHE A 286 -8.05 11.00 3.18
C PHE A 286 -7.50 9.73 3.84
N ILE A 287 -7.37 8.63 3.10
CA ILE A 287 -6.91 7.33 3.62
C ILE A 287 -5.41 7.34 3.97
N ALA A 288 -4.57 7.89 3.09
CA ALA A 288 -3.12 7.78 3.16
C ALA A 288 -2.39 9.13 3.38
N ASP A 289 -3.15 10.20 3.67
CA ASP A 289 -2.73 11.60 3.73
C ASP A 289 -2.37 12.23 2.36
N PRO A 290 -2.63 13.53 2.16
CA PRO A 290 -2.49 14.22 0.86
C PRO A 290 -1.03 14.55 0.50
N TYR A 291 -0.23 13.56 0.08
CA TYR A 291 1.15 13.79 -0.38
C TYR A 291 1.25 14.21 -1.86
N PHE A 292 0.49 15.23 -2.26
CA PHE A 292 0.44 15.71 -3.65
C PHE A 292 1.79 16.19 -4.19
N LYS A 293 2.58 16.88 -3.36
CA LYS A 293 3.92 17.36 -3.73
C LYS A 293 4.86 16.20 -4.04
N HIS A 294 4.88 15.18 -3.17
CA HIS A 294 5.70 13.98 -3.33
C HIS A 294 5.27 13.14 -4.53
N MET A 295 3.97 13.09 -4.84
CA MET A 295 3.47 12.45 -6.06
C MET A 295 4.04 13.13 -7.30
N LYS A 296 3.94 14.46 -7.40
CA LYS A 296 4.51 15.22 -8.53
C LYS A 296 6.03 15.06 -8.64
N TRP A 297 6.70 15.04 -7.50
CA TRP A 297 8.14 14.80 -7.43
C TRP A 297 8.50 13.41 -7.95
N MET A 298 7.76 12.37 -7.54
CA MET A 298 7.97 11.01 -8.02
C MET A 298 7.63 10.86 -9.51
N ASP A 299 6.56 11.48 -10.00
CA ASP A 299 6.20 11.46 -11.44
C ASP A 299 7.31 12.09 -12.32
N THR A 300 8.10 13.04 -11.77
CA THR A 300 9.25 13.63 -12.45
C THR A 300 10.39 12.61 -12.61
N LEU A 301 10.62 11.77 -11.62
CA LEU A 301 11.70 10.77 -11.64
C LEU A 301 11.31 9.47 -12.32
N LYS A 302 10.05 9.05 -12.21
CA LYS A 302 9.59 7.71 -12.56
C LYS A 302 9.98 7.24 -13.97
N PRO A 303 9.92 8.07 -15.03
CA PRO A 303 10.32 7.67 -16.38
C PRO A 303 11.83 7.36 -16.52
N PHE A 304 12.65 7.77 -15.55
CA PHE A 304 14.10 7.71 -15.59
C PHE A 304 14.69 6.80 -14.51
N LEU A 305 13.86 6.08 -13.74
CA LEU A 305 14.37 5.17 -12.71
C LEU A 305 15.26 4.04 -13.30
N ASP A 306 15.11 3.72 -14.60
CA ASP A 306 15.90 2.71 -15.33
C ASP A 306 17.19 3.24 -15.98
N LYS A 307 17.34 4.56 -16.14
CA LYS A 307 18.51 5.20 -16.76
C LYS A 307 19.49 5.66 -15.70
#